data_AF-R9AA85-F1
#
_entry.id   AF-R9AA85-F1
#
_cell.length_a   1.000
_cell.length_b   1.000
_cell.length_c   1.000
_cell.angle_alpha   90.00
_cell.angle_beta   90.00
_cell.angle_gamma   90.00
#
_symmetry.space_group_name_H-M   'P 1'
#
loop_
_entity.id
_entity.type
_entity.pdbx_description
1 polymer ?
#
loop_
_entity_poly.entity_id
_entity_poly.type
_entity_poly.pdbx_seq_one_letter_code
_entity_poly.pdbx_strand_id
1 'polypeptide(L)' 'MEAKESKDALAAAVPTSATEKPEKPVAAEEVLDALYELSQALNSGISKETLSSSLDVIEQGVDPTTLAETLSSLI' A
#
# COMPACT_ATOMS: atom_id res chain seq x y z
N MET A 1 -0.33 -57.67 -13.23
CA MET A 1 0.56 -57.96 -14.37
C MET A 1 -0.30 -57.60 -15.56
N GLU A 2 -0.23 -56.39 -16.12
CA GLU A 2 0.86 -55.72 -16.87
C GLU A 2 0.99 -54.24 -16.36
N ALA A 3 2.14 -53.68 -15.98
CA ALA A 3 3.24 -53.11 -16.79
C ALA A 3 2.76 -52.13 -17.89
N LYS A 4 3.26 -50.91 -18.12
CA LYS A 4 4.15 -49.92 -17.47
C LYS A 4 4.37 -48.80 -18.53
N GLU A 5 4.39 -47.53 -18.12
CA GLU A 5 5.13 -46.38 -18.73
C GLU A 5 4.78 -45.94 -20.18
N SER A 6 4.88 -44.68 -20.64
CA SER A 6 5.41 -43.40 -20.15
C SER A 6 5.06 -42.30 -21.17
N LYS A 7 5.27 -41.04 -20.78
CA LYS A 7 5.95 -39.98 -21.57
C LYS A 7 5.12 -38.75 -22.00
N ASP A 8 5.35 -37.68 -21.23
CA ASP A 8 5.51 -36.27 -21.61
C ASP A 8 4.54 -35.61 -22.62
N ALA A 9 3.76 -34.66 -22.10
CA ALA A 9 3.66 -33.26 -22.56
C ALA A 9 2.60 -32.53 -21.69
N LEU A 10 2.99 -31.76 -20.68
CA LEU A 10 3.27 -30.31 -20.75
C LEU A 10 2.00 -29.44 -20.91
N ALA A 11 1.59 -28.82 -19.80
CA ALA A 11 0.90 -27.53 -19.62
C ALA A 11 -0.03 -27.63 -18.39
N ALA A 12 0.09 -26.89 -17.29
CA ALA A 12 0.95 -25.78 -16.95
C ALA A 12 1.28 -25.91 -15.47
N ALA A 13 2.58 -26.02 -15.17
CA ALA A 13 3.07 -25.59 -13.88
C ALA A 13 2.88 -24.07 -13.81
N VAL A 14 2.15 -23.62 -12.80
CA VAL A 14 2.52 -22.48 -11.96
C VAL A 14 1.57 -22.51 -10.75
N PRO A 15 2.03 -23.00 -9.59
CA PRO A 15 1.55 -22.49 -8.32
C PRO A 15 2.14 -21.08 -8.15
N THR A 16 1.41 -20.08 -8.62
CA THR A 16 1.58 -18.66 -8.21
C THR A 16 0.40 -18.41 -7.27
N SER A 17 0.57 -17.99 -6.02
CA SER A 17 1.61 -17.10 -5.50
C SER A 17 2.37 -17.69 -4.33
N ALA A 18 3.65 -17.37 -4.34
CA ALA A 18 4.65 -17.66 -3.34
C ALA A 18 4.37 -17.04 -1.96
N THR A 19 5.02 -17.68 -0.99
CA THR A 19 5.46 -17.28 0.34
C THR A 19 6.03 -15.85 0.48
N GLU A 20 5.87 -15.29 1.70
CA GLU A 20 6.75 -14.28 2.37
C GLU A 20 6.68 -12.83 1.84
N LYS A 21 6.35 -11.76 2.59
CA LYS A 21 6.51 -11.35 4.01
C LYS A 21 5.55 -10.16 4.32
N PRO A 22 5.26 -9.86 5.59
CA PRO A 22 4.92 -8.50 6.00
C PRO A 22 6.18 -7.61 5.95
N GLU A 23 6.55 -7.07 4.78
CA GLU A 23 7.58 -6.02 4.68
C GLU A 23 7.01 -4.61 4.86
N LYS A 24 5.99 -4.46 5.72
CA LYS A 24 5.41 -3.14 6.01
C LYS A 24 5.24 -2.98 7.52
N PRO A 25 6.29 -2.47 8.16
CA PRO A 25 6.07 -1.20 8.86
C PRO A 25 7.08 -0.10 8.49
N VAL A 26 8.34 -0.43 8.18
CA VAL A 26 9.39 0.58 7.97
C VAL A 26 9.09 1.48 6.77
N ALA A 27 8.70 0.90 5.63
CA ALA A 27 8.43 1.69 4.42
C ALA A 27 7.19 2.58 4.56
N ALA A 28 6.18 2.19 5.35
CA ALA A 28 5.00 3.01 5.56
C ALA A 28 5.29 4.19 6.50
N GLU A 29 6.03 3.94 7.58
CA GLU A 29 6.44 4.97 8.53
C GLU A 29 7.40 5.98 7.89
N GLU A 30 8.37 5.53 7.10
CA GLU A 30 9.31 6.41 6.37
C GLU A 30 8.57 7.28 5.34
N VAL A 31 7.63 6.70 4.59
CA VAL A 31 6.81 7.46 3.63
C VAL A 31 5.94 8.48 4.35
N LEU A 32 5.35 8.10 5.48
CA LEU A 32 4.51 8.99 6.27
C LEU A 32 5.32 10.12 6.91
N ASP A 33 6.55 9.85 7.35
CA ASP A 33 7.48 10.86 7.85
C ASP A 33 7.88 11.85 6.75
N ALA A 34 8.23 11.37 5.55
CA ALA A 34 8.54 12.22 4.40
C ALA A 34 7.35 13.10 3.98
N LEU A 35 6.12 12.55 3.99
CA LEU A 35 4.91 13.32 3.73
C LEU A 35 4.64 14.37 4.81
N TYR A 36 4.93 14.06 6.07
CA TYR A 36 4.81 15.00 7.17
C TYR A 36 5.84 16.13 7.06
N GLU A 37 7.11 15.83 6.77
CA GLU A 37 8.14 16.84 6.52
C GLU A 37 7.75 17.77 5.36
N LEU A 38 7.20 17.23 4.26
CA LEU A 38 6.67 18.01 3.16
C LEU A 38 5.52 18.93 3.61
N SER A 39 4.59 18.41 4.41
CA SER A 39 3.47 19.20 4.93
C SER A 39 3.90 20.35 5.84
N GLN A 40 4.98 20.15 6.62
CA GLN A 40 5.57 21.18 7.47
C GLN A 40 6.30 22.23 6.63
N ALA A 41 7.01 21.82 5.57
CA ALA A 41 7.67 22.73 4.64
C ALA A 41 6.67 23.63 3.90
N LEU A 42 5.48 23.09 3.58
CA LEU A 42 4.36 23.82 2.98
C LEU A 42 3.56 24.64 4.00
N ASN A 43 3.94 24.61 5.28
CA ASN A 43 3.25 25.25 6.39
C ASN A 43 1.74 24.91 6.40
N SER A 44 1.40 23.66 6.04
CA SER A 44 0.02 23.20 5.96
C SER A 44 -0.60 22.98 7.33
N GLY A 45 0.18 22.89 8.41
CA GLY A 45 -0.34 22.71 9.77
C GLY A 45 -1.00 21.35 10.03
N ILE A 46 -0.81 20.39 9.12
CA ILE A 46 -1.41 19.05 9.21
C ILE A 46 -0.57 18.19 10.16
N SER A 47 -1.20 17.63 11.18
CA SER A 47 -0.54 16.72 12.11
C SER A 47 -0.30 15.34 11.51
N LYS A 48 0.76 14.65 11.95
CA LYS A 48 1.11 13.28 11.51
C LYS A 48 -0.06 12.29 11.65
N GLU A 49 -0.86 12.41 12.70
CA GLU A 49 -2.07 11.62 12.93
C GLU A 49 -3.14 11.86 11.84
N THR A 50 -3.39 13.12 11.51
CA THR A 50 -4.32 13.52 10.45
C THR A 50 -3.85 12.99 9.10
N LEU A 51 -2.55 13.08 8.80
CA LEU A 51 -1.94 12.53 7.57
C LEU A 51 -2.11 11.00 7.48
N SER A 52 -1.91 10.28 8.58
CA SER A 52 -2.14 8.83 8.64
C SER A 52 -3.59 8.46 8.37
N SER A 53 -4.52 9.15 9.02
CA SER A 53 -5.96 8.93 8.85
C SER A 53 -6.39 9.25 7.41
N SER A 54 -5.79 10.28 6.82
CA SER A 54 -6.03 10.68 5.44
C SER A 54 -5.59 9.62 4.44
N LEU A 55 -4.44 8.98 4.69
CA LEU A 55 -3.93 7.92 3.84
C LEU A 55 -4.87 6.71 3.83
N ASP A 56 -5.43 6.36 5.00
CA ASP A 56 -6.41 5.27 5.16
C ASP A 56 -7.70 5.56 4.38
N VAL A 57 -8.17 6.81 4.43
CA VAL A 57 -9.35 7.27 3.69
C VAL A 57 -9.10 7.28 2.17
N ILE A 58 -7.89 7.61 1.73
CA ILE A 58 -7.48 7.51 0.32
C ILE A 58 -7.41 6.04 -0.13
N GLU A 59 -6.92 5.13 0.71
CA GLU A 59 -6.91 3.68 0.43
C GLU A 59 -8.33 3.12 0.26
N GLN A 60 -9.33 3.74 0.90
CA GLN A 60 -10.74 3.42 0.73
C GLN A 60 -11.37 3.97 -0.57
N GLY A 61 -10.57 4.68 -1.39
CA GLY A 61 -10.99 5.20 -2.69
C GLY A 61 -11.54 6.63 -2.66
N VAL A 62 -11.34 7.36 -1.55
CA VAL A 62 -11.66 8.78 -1.49
C VAL A 62 -10.64 9.59 -2.28
N ASP A 63 -11.14 10.56 -3.04
CA ASP A 63 -10.30 11.45 -3.82
C ASP A 63 -9.41 12.32 -2.90
N PRO A 64 -8.08 12.35 -3.13
CA PRO A 64 -7.14 13.10 -2.28
C PRO A 64 -7.33 14.61 -2.36
N THR A 65 -7.90 15.13 -3.45
CA THR A 65 -8.19 16.57 -3.59
C THR A 65 -9.35 16.96 -2.68
N THR A 66 -10.42 16.17 -2.69
CA THR A 66 -11.58 16.36 -1.81
C THR A 66 -11.16 16.29 -0.33
N LEU A 67 -10.22 15.39 -0.03
CA LEU A 67 -9.67 15.26 1.32
C LEU A 67 -8.80 16.47 1.71
N ALA A 68 -7.98 16.99 0.80
CA ALA A 68 -7.19 18.21 1.04
C ALA A 68 -8.08 19.44 1.30
N GLU A 69 -9.18 19.59 0.56
CA GLU A 69 -10.14 20.70 0.75
C GLU A 69 -10.83 20.63 2.12
N THR A 70 -11.22 19.44 2.56
CA THR A 70 -11.85 19.25 3.87
C THR A 70 -10.87 19.46 5.02
N LEU A 71 -9.62 19.00 4.88
CA LEU A 71 -8.57 19.26 5.85
C LEU A 71 -8.21 20.73 5.92
N SER A 72 -8.03 21.41 4.77
CA SER A 72 -7.72 22.84 4.72
C SER A 72 -8.81 23.72 5.33
N SER A 73 -10.05 23.22 5.45
CA SER A 73 -11.14 23.92 6.12
C SER A 73 -11.17 23.70 7.64
N LEU A 74 -10.38 22.76 8.18
CA LEU A 74 -10.38 22.38 9.60
C LEU A 74 -9.26 23.08 10.42
N ILE A 75 -8.28 23.66 9.73
CA ILE A 75 -7.10 24.38 10.24
C ILE A 75 -7.27 25.88 10.05
#